data_AF-V7IF53-F1
#
_entry.id   AF-V7IF53-F1
#
_cell.length_a   1.000
_cell.length_b   1.000
_cell.length_c   1.000
_cell.angle_alpha   90.00
_cell.angle_beta   90.00
_cell.angle_gamma   90.00
#
_symmetry.space_group_name_H-M   'P 1'
#
loop_
_entity.id
_entity.type
_entity.pdbx_description
1 polymer ?
#
loop_
_entity_poly.entity_id
_entity_poly.type
_entity_poly.pdbx_seq_one_letter_code
_entity_poly.pdbx_strand_id
1 'polypeptide(L)'
;MEQQIIELGVRLAETLTKNTASAILTKIQLIKTKKDDKETINQLEEIIQDLIADKNELTQIAQAYQQEISAQKINESELNYITSSFIPKIQSLMEASGQSSEELNNAVKILSPLVSKETLTILQLLGFNFKKAIGEPLTSLIREMILTKLPLDTELQKLQMQIQLEQLRLISQNSELRHESNDF
;
A
#
# COMPACT_ATOMS: atom_id res chain seq x y z
N MET A 1 5.58 1.46 -0.40
CA MET A 1 5.23 2.90 -0.36
C MET A 1 6.38 3.76 0.11
N GLU A 2 6.92 3.57 1.33
CA GLU A 2 8.10 4.37 1.78
C GLU A 2 9.29 4.27 0.83
N GLN A 3 9.53 3.09 0.27
CA GLN A 3 10.63 2.84 -0.68
C GLN A 3 10.50 3.64 -1.99
N GLN A 4 9.27 3.88 -2.49
CA GLN A 4 9.05 4.65 -3.73
C GLN A 4 9.28 6.15 -3.51
N ILE A 5 8.84 6.70 -2.37
CA ILE A 5 9.09 8.10 -2.01
C ILE A 5 10.60 8.34 -1.78
N ILE A 6 11.31 7.37 -1.19
CA ILE A 6 12.76 7.42 -1.01
C ILE A 6 13.47 7.42 -2.37
N GLU A 7 13.08 6.53 -3.29
CA GLU A 7 13.65 6.48 -4.64
C GLU A 7 13.43 7.78 -5.41
N LEU A 8 12.21 8.34 -5.35
CA LEU A 8 11.90 9.65 -5.93
C LEU A 8 12.76 10.77 -5.32
N GLY A 9 13.06 10.70 -4.02
CA GLY A 9 13.93 11.65 -3.33
C GLY A 9 15.39 11.56 -3.77
N VAL A 10 15.90 10.34 -4.01
CA VAL A 10 17.24 10.12 -4.56
C VAL A 10 17.36 10.69 -5.97
N ARG A 11 16.40 10.37 -6.85
CA ARG A 11 16.38 10.91 -8.22
C ARG A 11 16.29 12.43 -8.22
N LEU A 12 15.44 13.00 -7.36
CA LEU A 12 15.34 14.45 -7.19
C LEU A 12 16.68 15.09 -6.81
N ALA A 13 17.38 14.52 -5.82
CA ALA A 13 18.68 15.01 -5.38
C ALA A 13 19.74 14.91 -6.49
N GLU A 14 19.74 13.81 -7.25
CA GLU A 14 20.63 13.64 -8.40
C GLU A 14 20.38 14.69 -9.49
N THR A 15 19.13 14.92 -9.89
CA THR A 15 18.80 15.91 -10.93
C THR A 15 19.11 17.34 -10.48
N LEU A 16 18.87 17.67 -9.20
CA LEU A 16 19.17 19.00 -8.63
C LEU A 16 20.67 19.27 -8.49
N THR A 17 21.47 18.27 -8.10
CA THR A 17 22.93 18.44 -7.93
C THR A 17 23.65 18.66 -9.27
N LYS A 18 23.21 17.98 -10.34
CA LYS A 18 23.76 18.14 -11.69
C LYS A 18 23.47 19.52 -12.31
N ASN A 19 22.36 20.16 -11.92
CA ASN A 19 21.82 21.35 -12.59
C ASN A 19 21.74 22.60 -11.71
N THR A 20 22.60 22.68 -10.71
CA THR A 20 22.71 23.92 -9.95
C THR A 20 23.11 25.08 -10.87
N ALA A 21 22.54 26.26 -10.65
CA ALA A 21 22.87 27.45 -11.43
C ALA A 21 24.39 27.73 -11.44
N SER A 22 25.08 27.41 -10.34
CA SER A 22 26.53 27.51 -10.24
C SER A 22 27.28 26.52 -11.15
N ALA A 23 26.85 25.25 -11.21
CA ALA A 23 27.44 24.25 -12.11
C ALA A 23 27.26 24.64 -13.58
N ILE A 24 26.06 25.09 -13.96
CA ILE A 24 25.76 25.52 -15.34
C ILE A 24 26.55 26.79 -15.71
N LEU A 25 26.62 27.78 -14.82
CA LEU A 25 27.43 28.98 -15.05
C LEU A 25 28.91 28.64 -15.21
N THR A 26 29.43 27.70 -14.42
CA THR A 26 30.81 27.22 -14.53
C THR A 26 31.04 26.54 -15.88
N LYS A 27 30.12 25.66 -16.33
CA LYS A 27 30.19 25.06 -17.68
C LYS A 27 30.20 26.13 -18.77
N ILE A 28 29.30 27.11 -18.70
CA ILE A 28 29.21 28.20 -19.69
C ILE A 28 30.50 29.03 -19.71
N GLN A 29 31.07 29.36 -18.55
CA GLN A 29 32.33 30.09 -18.46
C GLN A 29 33.48 29.31 -19.08
N LEU A 30 33.60 28.01 -18.80
CA LEU A 30 34.62 27.14 -19.40
C LEU A 30 34.50 27.08 -20.92
N ILE A 31 33.29 26.92 -21.46
CA ILE A 31 33.05 26.90 -22.91
C ILE A 31 33.47 28.24 -23.54
N LYS A 32 33.09 29.37 -22.93
CA LYS A 32 33.43 30.71 -23.44
C LYS A 32 34.92 31.04 -23.43
N THR A 33 35.75 30.30 -22.69
CA THR A 33 37.22 30.47 -22.75
C THR A 33 37.83 29.82 -23.99
N LYS A 34 37.11 28.91 -24.66
CA LYS A 34 37.53 28.36 -25.96
C LYS A 34 37.25 29.40 -27.05
N LYS A 35 38.23 29.64 -27.93
CA LYS A 35 38.14 30.63 -29.02
C LYS A 35 37.55 30.05 -30.32
N ASP A 36 36.71 29.02 -30.20
CA ASP A 36 36.03 28.38 -31.34
C ASP A 36 34.53 28.60 -31.21
N ASP A 37 33.98 29.47 -32.06
CA ASP A 37 32.56 29.84 -32.03
C ASP A 37 31.66 28.66 -32.39
N LYS A 38 32.09 27.75 -33.27
CA LYS A 38 31.29 26.61 -33.72
C LYS A 38 31.23 25.55 -32.62
N GLU A 39 32.35 25.27 -31.98
CA GLU A 39 32.40 24.36 -30.82
C GLU A 39 31.59 24.93 -29.64
N THR A 40 31.67 26.25 -29.43
CA THR A 40 30.92 26.96 -28.39
C THR A 40 29.41 26.81 -28.58
N ILE A 41 28.91 27.01 -29.80
CA ILE A 41 27.48 26.87 -30.11
C ILE A 41 27.01 25.44 -29.82
N ASN A 42 27.74 24.41 -30.29
CA ASN A 42 27.38 23.01 -30.07
C ASN A 42 27.31 22.66 -28.57
N GLN A 43 28.27 23.12 -27.76
CA GLN A 43 28.30 22.84 -26.32
C GLN A 43 27.20 23.59 -25.55
N LEU A 44 26.80 24.78 -26.01
CA LEU A 44 25.65 25.50 -25.47
C LEU A 44 24.32 24.81 -25.82
N GLU A 45 24.19 24.30 -27.05
CA GLU A 45 23.04 23.48 -27.46
C GLU A 45 22.92 22.19 -26.63
N GLU A 46 24.04 21.53 -26.33
CA GLU A 46 24.09 20.37 -25.43
C GLU A 46 23.61 20.73 -24.01
N ILE A 47 24.10 21.85 -23.44
CA ILE A 47 23.61 22.34 -22.14
C ILE A 47 22.10 22.62 -22.17
N ILE A 48 21.57 23.18 -23.26
CA ILE A 48 20.14 23.43 -23.40
C ILE A 48 19.36 22.12 -23.45
N GLN A 49 19.85 21.12 -24.19
CA GLN A 49 19.21 19.80 -24.24
C GLN A 49 19.22 19.10 -22.88
N ASP A 50 20.35 19.12 -22.17
CA ASP A 50 20.47 18.60 -20.80
C ASP A 50 19.42 19.27 -19.88
N LEU A 51 19.38 20.60 -19.84
CA LEU A 51 18.42 21.35 -19.02
C LEU A 51 16.95 21.03 -19.37
N ILE A 52 16.64 20.79 -20.63
CA ILE A 52 15.30 20.37 -21.05
C ILE A 52 15.00 18.95 -20.56
N ALA A 53 15.94 18.02 -20.67
CA ALA A 53 15.80 16.66 -20.19
C ALA A 53 15.58 16.64 -18.66
N ASP A 54 16.39 17.41 -17.93
CA ASP A 54 16.30 17.51 -16.47
C ASP A 54 14.98 18.14 -16.01
N LYS A 55 14.49 19.17 -16.71
CA LYS A 55 13.16 19.73 -16.45
C LYS A 55 12.07 18.67 -16.62
N ASN A 56 12.15 17.85 -17.67
CA ASN A 56 11.17 16.79 -17.90
C ASN A 56 11.22 15.74 -16.79
N GLU A 57 12.42 15.34 -16.36
CA GLU A 57 12.61 14.42 -15.23
C GLU A 57 12.04 15.00 -13.93
N LEU A 58 12.35 16.25 -13.59
CA LEU A 58 11.79 16.93 -12.42
C LEU A 58 10.26 17.02 -12.48
N THR A 59 9.69 17.23 -13.67
CA THR A 59 8.24 17.23 -13.87
C THR A 59 7.64 15.86 -13.60
N GLN A 60 8.28 14.78 -14.07
CA GLN A 60 7.84 13.42 -13.81
C GLN A 60 7.94 13.07 -12.31
N ILE A 61 9.05 13.43 -11.66
CA ILE A 61 9.23 13.24 -10.21
C ILE A 61 8.15 13.97 -9.43
N ALA A 62 7.86 15.24 -9.77
CA ALA A 62 6.82 16.02 -9.13
C ALA A 62 5.42 15.41 -9.32
N GLN A 63 5.12 14.92 -10.52
CA GLN A 63 3.86 14.21 -10.80
C GLN A 63 3.73 12.92 -9.98
N ALA A 64 4.80 12.13 -9.88
CA ALA A 64 4.83 10.91 -9.07
C ALA A 64 4.65 11.22 -7.57
N TYR A 65 5.34 12.24 -7.04
CA TYR A 65 5.11 12.72 -5.67
C TYR A 65 3.67 13.16 -5.44
N GLN A 66 3.10 13.92 -6.38
CA GLN A 66 1.72 14.38 -6.30
C GLN A 66 0.75 13.20 -6.29
N GLN A 67 0.99 12.16 -7.09
CA GLN A 67 0.15 10.96 -7.09
C GLN A 67 0.23 10.20 -5.76
N GLU A 68 1.43 9.97 -5.25
CA GLU A 68 1.64 9.28 -3.96
C GLU A 68 1.02 10.05 -2.79
N ILE A 69 1.03 11.39 -2.82
CA ILE A 69 0.45 12.24 -1.77
C ILE A 69 -1.06 12.43 -1.97
N SER A 70 -1.54 12.62 -3.20
CA SER A 70 -2.97 12.75 -3.52
C SER A 70 -3.73 11.48 -3.20
N ALA A 71 -3.14 10.30 -3.41
CA ALA A 71 -3.73 9.02 -3.03
C ALA A 71 -4.02 8.90 -1.53
N GLN A 72 -3.49 9.81 -0.70
CA GLN A 72 -3.69 9.83 0.75
C GLN A 72 -4.72 10.85 1.22
N LYS A 73 -5.18 11.77 0.35
CA LYS A 73 -6.15 12.81 0.71
C LYS A 73 -7.53 12.46 0.17
N ILE A 74 -8.53 12.52 1.03
CA ILE A 74 -9.93 12.40 0.67
C ILE A 74 -10.44 13.80 0.32
N ASN A 75 -10.97 13.98 -0.89
CA ASN A 75 -11.57 15.25 -1.30
C ASN A 75 -13.01 15.38 -0.78
N GLU A 76 -13.62 16.57 -0.91
CA GLU A 76 -14.93 16.83 -0.33
C GLU A 76 -16.05 15.93 -0.89
N SER A 77 -16.03 15.64 -2.19
CA SER A 77 -17.05 14.76 -2.80
C SER A 77 -16.90 13.31 -2.34
N GLU A 78 -15.67 12.82 -2.20
CA GLU A 78 -15.36 11.50 -1.64
C GLU A 78 -15.77 11.41 -0.16
N LEU A 79 -15.52 12.46 0.61
CA LEU A 79 -15.84 12.52 2.02
C LEU A 79 -17.37 12.52 2.24
N ASN A 80 -18.11 13.25 1.39
CA ASN A 80 -19.57 13.18 1.34
C ASN A 80 -20.08 11.78 0.92
N TYR A 81 -19.40 11.11 -0.01
CA TYR A 81 -19.75 9.76 -0.41
C TYR A 81 -19.53 8.75 0.73
N ILE A 82 -18.42 8.85 1.45
CA ILE A 82 -18.12 8.00 2.61
C ILE A 82 -19.17 8.21 3.70
N THR A 83 -19.44 9.46 4.11
CA THR A 83 -20.38 9.74 5.19
C THR A 83 -21.80 9.28 4.89
N SER A 84 -22.24 9.40 3.63
CA SER A 84 -23.59 9.01 3.19
C SER A 84 -23.74 7.51 2.89
N SER A 85 -22.67 6.84 2.44
CA SER A 85 -22.75 5.46 1.95
C SER A 85 -22.20 4.42 2.92
N PHE A 86 -21.34 4.80 3.86
CA PHE A 86 -20.65 3.85 4.73
C PHE A 86 -21.58 3.17 5.73
N ILE A 87 -22.40 3.95 6.44
CA ILE A 87 -23.35 3.42 7.42
C ILE A 87 -24.35 2.45 6.78
N PRO A 88 -25.03 2.78 5.66
CA PRO A 88 -25.93 1.85 4.99
C PRO A 88 -25.26 0.54 4.56
N LYS A 89 -24.03 0.59 4.06
CA LYS A 89 -23.31 -0.61 3.60
C LYS A 89 -22.91 -1.52 4.75
N ILE A 90 -22.50 -0.97 5.89
CA ILE A 90 -22.25 -1.76 7.10
C ILE A 90 -23.55 -2.39 7.59
N GLN A 91 -24.66 -1.66 7.59
CA GLN A 91 -25.96 -2.20 7.97
C GLN A 91 -26.33 -3.39 7.06
N SER A 92 -26.25 -3.24 5.74
CA SER A 92 -26.53 -4.33 4.80
C SER A 92 -25.60 -5.54 4.98
N LEU A 93 -24.32 -5.31 5.33
CA LEU A 93 -23.37 -6.40 5.59
C LEU A 93 -23.69 -7.15 6.88
N MET A 94 -24.05 -6.43 7.94
CA MET A 94 -24.42 -7.00 9.24
C MET A 94 -25.76 -7.76 9.15
N GLU A 95 -26.73 -7.23 8.41
CA GLU A 95 -27.99 -7.91 8.08
C GLU A 95 -27.72 -9.23 7.33
N ALA A 96 -26.85 -9.20 6.31
CA ALA A 96 -26.46 -10.39 5.56
C ALA A 96 -25.71 -11.43 6.43
N SER A 97 -25.11 -11.01 7.54
CA SER A 97 -24.46 -11.91 8.52
C SER A 97 -25.40 -12.48 9.57
N GLY A 98 -26.70 -12.13 9.54
CA GLY A 98 -27.71 -12.64 10.46
C GLY A 98 -27.74 -11.99 11.84
N GLN A 99 -27.18 -10.78 11.99
CA GLN A 99 -27.18 -10.07 13.27
C GLN A 99 -28.54 -9.45 13.61
N SER A 100 -28.79 -9.27 14.91
CA SER A 100 -30.05 -8.73 15.40
C SER A 100 -30.18 -7.22 15.15
N SER A 101 -31.43 -6.73 15.08
CA SER A 101 -31.71 -5.31 14.86
C SER A 101 -31.18 -4.41 15.98
N GLU A 102 -31.05 -4.93 17.21
CA GLU A 102 -30.50 -4.21 18.36
C GLU A 102 -28.97 -4.02 18.27
N GLU A 103 -28.25 -5.06 17.85
CA GLU A 103 -26.79 -5.01 17.62
C GLU A 103 -26.44 -4.05 16.48
N LEU A 104 -27.22 -4.10 15.39
CA LEU A 104 -27.16 -3.16 14.28
C LEU A 104 -27.30 -1.70 14.75
N ASN A 105 -28.33 -1.41 15.55
CA ASN A 105 -28.57 -0.05 16.06
C ASN A 105 -27.46 0.45 16.99
N ASN A 106 -26.89 -0.43 17.82
CA ASN A 106 -25.77 -0.07 18.68
C ASN A 106 -24.49 0.19 17.89
N ALA A 107 -24.17 -0.64 16.89
CA ALA A 107 -23.03 -0.42 16.02
C ALA A 107 -23.13 0.92 15.27
N VAL A 108 -24.32 1.25 14.75
CA VAL A 108 -24.57 2.52 14.06
C VAL A 108 -24.38 3.72 14.98
N LYS A 109 -24.83 3.64 16.24
CA LYS A 109 -24.63 4.72 17.23
C LYS A 109 -23.16 4.97 17.53
N ILE A 110 -22.34 3.93 17.57
CA ILE A 110 -20.90 4.03 17.86
C ILE A 110 -20.14 4.54 16.64
N LEU A 111 -20.48 4.07 15.44
CA LEU A 111 -19.75 4.38 14.21
C LEU A 111 -20.11 5.74 13.61
N SER A 112 -21.37 6.15 13.67
CA SER A 112 -21.86 7.44 13.11
C SER A 112 -20.98 8.64 13.45
N PRO A 113 -20.58 8.90 14.71
CA PRO A 113 -19.73 10.05 15.03
C PRO A 113 -18.30 9.93 14.51
N LEU A 114 -17.80 8.71 14.28
CA LEU A 114 -16.43 8.46 13.80
C LEU A 114 -16.29 8.66 12.29
N VAL A 115 -17.37 8.47 11.54
CA VAL A 115 -17.42 8.69 10.08
C VAL A 115 -18.14 9.97 9.69
N SER A 116 -18.34 10.91 10.63
CA SER A 116 -18.89 12.23 10.31
C SER A 116 -17.92 13.06 9.47
N LYS A 117 -18.47 14.04 8.74
CA LYS A 117 -17.68 14.90 7.87
C LYS A 117 -16.64 15.68 8.66
N GLU A 118 -17.05 16.17 9.82
CA GLU A 118 -16.23 16.93 10.75
C GLU A 118 -15.07 16.08 11.27
N THR A 119 -15.34 14.86 11.75
CA THR A 119 -14.31 13.97 12.30
C THR A 119 -13.28 13.57 11.25
N LEU A 120 -13.72 13.15 10.06
CA LEU A 120 -12.82 12.79 8.98
C LEU A 120 -11.98 13.98 8.51
N THR A 121 -12.55 15.18 8.48
CA THR A 121 -11.82 16.40 8.13
C THR A 121 -10.77 16.74 9.19
N ILE A 122 -11.10 16.65 10.48
CA ILE A 122 -10.15 16.87 11.57
C ILE A 122 -8.98 15.88 11.47
N LEU A 123 -9.28 14.59 11.29
CA LEU A 123 -8.25 13.56 11.12
C LEU A 123 -7.36 13.86 9.91
N GLN A 124 -7.94 14.26 8.78
CA GLN A 124 -7.18 14.65 7.59
C GLN A 124 -6.26 15.85 7.84
N LEU A 125 -6.73 16.87 8.56
CA LEU A 125 -5.93 18.05 8.93
C LEU A 125 -4.78 17.70 9.87
N LEU A 126 -4.97 16.71 10.75
CA LEU A 126 -3.92 16.17 11.61
C LEU A 126 -2.92 15.27 10.85
N GLY A 127 -3.14 15.02 9.56
CA GLY A 127 -2.26 14.18 8.74
C GLY A 127 -2.55 12.69 8.83
N PHE A 128 -3.76 12.30 9.24
CA PHE A 128 -4.15 10.89 9.30
C PHE A 128 -4.13 10.23 7.92
N ASN A 129 -3.40 9.11 7.80
CA ASN A 129 -3.33 8.34 6.55
C ASN A 129 -4.40 7.24 6.52
N PHE A 130 -5.53 7.52 5.87
CA PHE A 130 -6.67 6.59 5.80
C PHE A 130 -6.36 5.28 5.08
N LYS A 131 -5.49 5.31 4.05
CA LYS A 131 -5.08 4.10 3.33
C LYS A 131 -4.34 3.12 4.25
N LYS A 132 -3.35 3.60 5.00
CA LYS A 132 -2.53 2.79 5.91
C LYS A 132 -3.32 2.36 7.16
N ALA A 133 -4.11 3.26 7.74
CA ALA A 133 -4.79 3.00 9.00
C ALA A 133 -6.06 2.16 8.86
N ILE A 134 -6.76 2.24 7.72
CA ILE A 134 -8.07 1.58 7.52
C ILE A 134 -8.07 0.69 6.28
N GLY A 135 -7.60 1.21 5.13
CA GLY A 135 -7.65 0.49 3.86
C GLY A 135 -6.84 -0.81 3.81
N GLU A 136 -5.58 -0.77 4.26
CA GLU A 136 -4.68 -1.93 4.28
C GLU A 136 -5.13 -3.02 5.26
N PRO A 137 -5.53 -2.69 6.51
CA PRO A 137 -6.16 -3.66 7.40
C PRO A 137 -7.42 -4.31 6.81
N LEU A 138 -8.32 -3.51 6.21
CA LEU A 138 -9.54 -4.04 5.57
C LEU A 138 -9.22 -4.98 4.41
N THR A 139 -8.26 -4.63 3.56
CA THR A 139 -7.82 -5.47 2.46
C THR A 139 -7.27 -6.80 2.97
N SER A 140 -6.50 -6.76 4.05
CA SER A 140 -5.97 -7.97 4.68
C SER A 140 -7.09 -8.82 5.28
N LEU A 141 -8.04 -8.21 6.00
CA LEU A 141 -9.18 -8.91 6.56
C LEU A 141 -10.01 -9.62 5.48
N ILE A 142 -10.36 -8.91 4.40
CA ILE A 142 -11.14 -9.49 3.30
C ILE A 142 -10.37 -10.63 2.63
N ARG A 143 -9.06 -10.47 2.41
CA ARG A 143 -8.20 -11.53 1.89
C ARG A 143 -8.30 -12.79 2.76
N GLU A 144 -8.13 -12.67 4.08
CA GLU A 144 -8.23 -13.82 4.99
C GLU A 144 -9.64 -14.44 4.96
N MET A 145 -10.69 -13.62 4.92
CA MET A 145 -12.07 -14.11 4.81
C MET A 145 -12.32 -14.87 3.50
N ILE A 146 -11.76 -14.41 2.39
CA ILE A 146 -11.87 -15.10 1.10
C ILE A 146 -11.09 -16.41 1.15
N LEU A 147 -9.85 -16.41 1.63
CA LEU A 147 -9.01 -17.61 1.71
C LEU A 147 -9.59 -18.69 2.62
N THR A 148 -10.24 -18.29 3.72
CA THR A 148 -10.91 -19.23 4.65
C THR A 148 -12.23 -19.77 4.12
N LYS A 149 -12.95 -19.00 3.27
CA LYS A 149 -14.19 -19.44 2.63
C LYS A 149 -13.98 -20.15 1.30
N LEU A 150 -12.79 -20.04 0.69
CA LEU A 150 -12.41 -20.89 -0.43
C LEU A 150 -12.30 -22.32 0.09
N PRO A 151 -12.87 -23.33 -0.57
CA PRO A 151 -12.60 -24.71 -0.22
C PRO A 151 -11.10 -24.94 -0.43
N LEU A 152 -10.34 -24.89 0.67
CA LEU A 152 -9.00 -25.43 0.74
C LEU A 152 -9.09 -26.84 0.18
N ASP A 153 -8.25 -27.10 -0.83
CA ASP A 153 -8.20 -28.33 -1.61
C ASP A 153 -8.57 -29.52 -0.74
N THR A 154 -9.82 -29.97 -0.86
CA THR A 154 -10.44 -30.89 0.10
C THR A 154 -9.66 -32.20 0.17
N GLU A 155 -8.95 -32.51 -0.92
CA GLU A 155 -7.99 -33.59 -1.04
C GLU A 155 -6.77 -33.41 -0.12
N LEU A 156 -6.18 -32.21 -0.03
CA LEU A 156 -4.99 -31.96 0.80
C LEU A 156 -5.31 -32.06 2.29
N GLN A 157 -6.48 -31.55 2.70
CA GLN A 157 -6.95 -31.69 4.10
C GLN A 157 -7.31 -33.15 4.42
N LYS A 158 -7.99 -33.85 3.50
CA LYS A 158 -8.26 -35.29 3.66
C LYS A 158 -6.98 -36.11 3.78
N LEU A 159 -5.97 -35.80 2.97
CA LEU A 159 -4.68 -36.48 2.98
C LEU A 159 -3.94 -36.23 4.30
N GLN A 160 -3.92 -34.99 4.79
CA GLN A 160 -3.33 -34.67 6.11
C GLN A 160 -4.05 -35.40 7.25
N MET A 161 -5.38 -35.48 7.19
CA MET A 161 -6.19 -36.18 8.19
C MET A 161 -5.99 -37.70 8.12
N GLN A 162 -5.83 -38.28 6.93
CA GLN A 162 -5.49 -39.70 6.74
C GLN A 162 -4.10 -40.02 7.30
N ILE A 163 -3.10 -39.20 6.99
CA ILE A 163 -1.74 -39.34 7.53
C ILE A 163 -1.78 -39.30 9.08
N GLN A 164 -2.57 -38.40 9.66
CA GLN A 164 -2.69 -38.29 11.12
C GLN A 164 -3.40 -39.50 11.76
N LEU A 165 -4.44 -40.03 11.12
CA LEU A 165 -5.11 -41.27 11.55
C LEU A 165 -4.18 -42.49 11.51
N GLU A 166 -3.36 -42.59 10.46
CA GLU A 166 -2.43 -43.70 10.30
C GLU A 166 -1.30 -43.65 11.33
N GLN A 167 -0.79 -42.46 11.66
CA GLN A 167 0.16 -42.26 12.76
C GLN A 167 -0.43 -42.69 14.12
N LEU A 168 -1.68 -42.29 14.41
CA LEU A 168 -2.36 -42.70 15.64
C LEU A 168 -2.56 -44.21 15.72
N ARG A 169 -2.91 -44.85 14.60
CA ARG A 169 -3.06 -46.31 14.52
C ARG A 169 -1.73 -47.03 14.78
N LEU A 170 -0.63 -46.53 14.23
CA LEU A 170 0.70 -47.12 14.48
C LEU A 170 1.13 -46.96 15.95
N ILE A 171 0.76 -45.85 16.59
CA ILE A 171 1.03 -45.63 18.01
C ILE A 171 0.22 -46.59 18.87
N SER A 172 -1.09 -46.76 18.59
CA SER A 172 -1.93 -47.70 19.35
C SER A 172 -1.46 -49.15 19.16
N GLN A 173 -1.14 -49.55 17.93
CA GLN A 173 -0.68 -50.90 17.63
C GLN A 173 0.68 -51.22 18.26
N ASN A 174 1.60 -50.25 18.32
CA ASN A 174 2.86 -50.41 19.04
C ASN A 174 2.69 -50.43 20.56
N SER A 175 1.66 -49.78 21.11
CA SER A 175 1.34 -49.87 22.54
C SER A 175 0.76 -51.24 22.94
N GLU A 176 0.01 -51.89 22.05
CA GLU A 176 -0.53 -53.25 22.25
C GLU A 176 0.59 -54.31 22.21
N LEU A 177 1.53 -54.19 21.27
CA LEU A 177 2.68 -55.11 21.15
C LEU A 177 3.65 -55.03 22.35
N ARG A 178 3.69 -53.90 23.06
CA ARG A 178 4.49 -53.71 24.28
C ARG A 178 3.86 -54.33 25.52
N HIS A 179 2.55 -54.59 25.50
CA HIS A 179 1.89 -55.31 26.59
C HIS A 179 2.01 -56.82 26.43
N GLU A 180 2.01 -57.36 25.21
CA GLU A 180 2.22 -58.80 24.97
C GLU A 180 3.66 -59.29 25.17
N SER A 181 4.66 -58.39 25.12
CA SER A 181 6.07 -58.73 25.33
C SER A 181 6.51 -58.70 26.80
N ASN A 182 5.61 -58.37 27.73
CA ASN A 182 5.86 -58.39 29.17
C ASN A 182 5.25 -59.60 29.90
N ASP A 183 4.64 -60.53 29.16
CA ASP A 183 3.98 -61.76 29.67
C ASP A 183 4.75 -63.06 29.31
N PHE A 184 6.06 -62.98 29.04
CA PHE A 184 6.96 -64.15 28.91
C PHE A 184 8.11 -64.13 29.92
#